data_AF-A0A935HM23-F1
#
_entry.id   AF-A0A935HM23-F1
#
_cell.length_a   1.000
_cell.length_b   1.000
_cell.length_c   1.000
_cell.angle_alpha   90.00
_cell.angle_beta   90.00
_cell.angle_gamma   90.00
#
_symmetry.space_group_name_H-M   'P 1'
#
loop_
_entity.id
_entity.type
_entity.pdbx_description
1 polymer ?
#
loop_
_entity_poly.entity_id
_entity_poly.type
_entity_poly.pdbx_seq_one_letter_code
_entity_poly.pdbx_strand_id
1 'polypeptide(L)' 'MTIRQQIIARVTSIEDPVILNEILAVITAESDLEVPHAFTAQERSAVNAGLKDLNEGRFFTHEQAVQMVSRWLNEQSAGR' A
#
# COMPACT_ATOMS: atom_id res chain seq x y z
N MET A 1 -24.92 -17.76 17.34
CA MET A 1 -23.63 -18.30 16.85
C MET A 1 -23.04 -17.32 15.85
N THR A 2 -21.78 -16.95 16.01
CA THR A 2 -21.08 -16.08 15.04
C THR A 2 -20.63 -16.90 13.81
N ILE A 3 -20.35 -16.23 12.69
CA ILE A 3 -19.78 -16.85 11.47
C ILE A 3 -18.50 -17.62 11.80
N ARG A 4 -17.62 -17.02 12.62
CA ARG A 4 -16.38 -17.66 13.08
C ARG A 4 -16.65 -18.99 13.80
N GLN A 5 -17.64 -19.02 14.69
CA GLN A 5 -18.00 -20.25 15.42
C GLN A 5 -18.54 -21.33 14.49
N GLN A 6 -19.31 -20.96 13.46
CA GLN A 6 -19.83 -21.91 12.48
C GLN A 6 -18.72 -22.52 11.62
N ILE A 7 -17.75 -21.70 11.18
CA ILE A 7 -16.58 -22.16 10.41
C ILE A 7 -15.75 -23.13 11.23
N ILE A 8 -15.42 -22.79 12.49
CA ILE A 8 -14.66 -23.67 13.38
C ILE A 8 -15.37 -25.02 13.53
N ALA A 9 -16.66 -25.00 13.87
CA ALA A 9 -17.44 -26.23 14.05
C ALA A 9 -17.45 -27.09 12.77
N ARG A 10 -17.58 -26.47 11.60
CA ARG A 10 -17.62 -27.18 10.32
C ARG A 10 -16.26 -27.75 9.92
N VAL A 11 -15.17 -27.03 10.17
CA VAL A 11 -13.80 -27.50 9.87
C VAL A 11 -13.39 -28.62 10.82
N THR A 12 -13.68 -28.49 12.12
CA THR A 12 -13.39 -29.53 13.11
C THR A 12 -14.15 -30.84 12.84
N SER A 13 -15.28 -30.79 12.13
CA SER A 13 -16.05 -31.98 11.78
C SER A 13 -15.60 -32.68 10.48
N ILE A 14 -14.56 -32.19 9.80
CA ILE A 14 -14.04 -32.79 8.57
C ILE A 14 -12.89 -33.74 8.95
N GLU A 15 -13.01 -35.00 8.58
CA GLU A 15 -11.96 -36.01 8.77
C GLU A 15 -11.16 -36.30 7.51
N ASP A 16 -11.68 -35.90 6.34
CA ASP A 16 -11.03 -36.12 5.05
C ASP A 16 -9.77 -35.22 4.92
N PRO A 17 -8.56 -35.80 4.89
CA PRO A 17 -7.32 -35.04 4.81
C PRO A 17 -7.15 -34.29 3.48
N VAL A 18 -7.80 -34.75 2.40
CA VAL A 18 -7.75 -34.05 1.11
C VAL A 18 -8.48 -32.72 1.21
N ILE A 19 -9.68 -32.73 1.79
CA ILE A 19 -10.49 -31.52 2.00
C ILE A 19 -9.79 -30.56 2.96
N LEU A 20 -9.20 -31.07 4.04
CA LEU A 20 -8.45 -30.24 4.99
C LEU A 20 -7.24 -29.56 4.34
N ASN A 21 -6.51 -30.29 3.47
CA ASN A 21 -5.38 -29.74 2.73
C ASN A 21 -5.80 -28.66 1.74
N GLU A 22 -6.92 -28.84 1.04
CA GLU A 22 -7.46 -27.82 0.13
C GLU A 22 -7.88 -26.55 0.88
N ILE A 23 -8.58 -26.69 2.02
CA ILE A 23 -8.96 -25.57 2.88
C ILE A 23 -7.71 -24.82 3.36
N LEU A 24 -6.68 -25.55 3.81
CA LEU A 24 -5.43 -24.96 4.26
C LEU A 24 -4.72 -24.21 3.12
N ALA A 25 -4.68 -24.78 1.92
CA ALA A 25 -4.06 -24.15 0.75
C ALA A 25 -4.73 -22.82 0.37
N VAL A 26 -6.07 -22.77 0.38
CA VAL A 26 -6.85 -21.56 0.08
C VAL A 26 -6.59 -20.48 1.12
N ILE A 27 -6.68 -20.81 2.42
CA ILE A 27 -6.48 -19.83 3.49
C ILE A 27 -5.04 -19.31 3.49
N THR A 28 -4.06 -20.17 3.21
CA THR A 28 -2.65 -19.78 3.12
C THR A 28 -2.43 -18.85 1.93
N ALA A 29 -2.99 -19.18 0.76
CA ALA A 29 -2.92 -18.31 -0.42
C ALA A 29 -3.57 -16.94 -0.17
N GLU A 30 -4.71 -16.89 0.54
CA GLU A 30 -5.35 -15.62 0.91
C GLU A 30 -4.57 -14.84 1.97
N SER A 31 -3.80 -15.52 2.83
CA SER A 31 -2.95 -14.89 3.85
C SER A 31 -1.66 -14.32 3.26
N ASP A 32 -1.14 -14.94 2.20
CA ASP A 32 0.02 -14.50 1.43
C ASP A 32 -0.32 -13.41 0.41
N LEU A 33 -1.61 -13.19 0.11
CA LEU A 33 -2.07 -11.97 -0.51
C LEU A 33 -1.95 -10.85 0.54
N GLU A 34 -0.77 -10.21 0.59
CA GLU A 34 -0.61 -8.91 1.24
C GLU A 34 -1.83 -8.07 0.91
N VAL A 35 -2.63 -7.75 1.93
CA VAL A 35 -3.76 -6.85 1.79
C VAL A 35 -3.21 -5.61 1.08
N PRO A 36 -3.64 -5.29 -0.15
CA PRO A 36 -3.02 -4.22 -0.91
C PRO A 36 -3.03 -2.96 -0.06
N HIS A 37 -1.85 -2.36 0.17
CA HIS A 37 -1.74 -1.18 1.03
C HIS A 37 -2.76 -0.14 0.59
N ALA A 38 -3.76 0.09 1.44
CA ALA A 38 -4.78 1.07 1.17
C ALA A 38 -4.22 2.45 1.51
N PHE A 39 -3.95 3.25 0.48
CA PHE A 39 -3.50 4.63 0.68
C PHE A 39 -4.43 5.37 1.63
N THR A 40 -3.83 5.96 2.66
CA THR A 40 -4.44 7.01 3.46
C THR A 40 -4.89 8.18 2.56
N ALA A 41 -5.77 9.04 3.08
CA ALA A 41 -6.19 10.23 2.35
C ALA A 41 -5.00 11.11 1.93
N GLN A 42 -3.98 11.21 2.77
CA GLN A 42 -2.77 11.98 2.51
C GLN A 42 -1.92 11.35 1.40
N GLU A 43 -1.65 10.04 1.48
CA GLU A 43 -0.88 9.33 0.44
C GLU A 43 -1.59 9.39 -0.92
N ARG A 44 -2.90 9.17 -0.93
CA ARG A 44 -3.72 9.30 -2.14
C ARG A 44 -3.63 10.70 -2.73
N SER A 45 -3.69 11.73 -1.88
CA SER A 45 -3.55 13.13 -2.32
C SER A 45 -2.16 13.40 -2.91
N ALA A 46 -1.10 12.89 -2.29
CA ALA A 46 0.27 13.06 -2.77
C ALA A 46 0.50 12.39 -4.12
N VAL A 47 0.00 11.16 -4.30
CA VAL A 47 0.07 10.44 -5.58
C VAL A 47 -0.70 11.18 -6.66
N ASN A 48 -1.92 11.64 -6.36
CA ASN A 48 -2.72 12.42 -7.33
C ASN A 48 -2.02 13.72 -7.73
N ALA A 49 -1.35 14.41 -6.80
CA ALA A 49 -0.56 15.60 -7.11
C ALA A 49 0.60 15.26 -8.06
N GLY A 50 1.35 14.19 -7.80
CA GLY A 50 2.42 13.73 -8.70
C GLY A 50 1.93 13.35 -10.09
N LEU A 51 0.78 12.67 -10.19
CA LEU A 51 0.16 12.35 -11.49
C LEU A 51 -0.26 13.62 -12.26
N LYS A 52 -0.77 14.63 -11.55
CA LYS A 52 -1.10 15.92 -12.15
C LYS A 52 0.16 16.65 -12.63
N ASP A 53 1.23 16.63 -11.84
CA ASP A 53 2.51 17.22 -12.21
C ASP A 53 3.09 16.58 -13.47
N LEU A 54 3.00 15.25 -13.61
CA LEU A 54 3.39 14.54 -14.83
C LEU A 54 2.57 14.99 -16.04
N ASN A 55 1.24 15.02 -15.92
CA ASN A 55 0.35 15.43 -17.01
C ASN A 55 0.58 16.88 -17.45
N GLU A 56 0.96 17.74 -16.51
CA GLU A 56 1.19 19.17 -16.75
C GLU A 56 2.68 19.46 -17.07
N GLY A 57 3.50 18.42 -17.28
CA GLY A 57 4.90 18.54 -17.67
C GLY A 57 5.81 19.13 -16.58
N ARG A 58 5.35 19.17 -15.33
CA ARG A 58 6.09 19.65 -14.16
C ARG A 58 6.92 18.54 -13.53
N PHE A 59 7.89 18.04 -14.29
CA PHE A 59 8.93 17.18 -13.75
C PHE A 59 10.27 17.87 -13.85
N PHE A 60 11.15 17.55 -12.92
CA PHE A 60 12.49 18.12 -12.85
C PHE A 60 13.50 17.00 -13.01
N THR A 61 14.55 17.29 -13.76
CA THR A 61 15.78 16.49 -13.70
C THR A 61 16.38 16.59 -12.30
N HIS A 62 17.24 15.64 -11.96
CA HIS A 62 17.94 15.64 -10.69
C HIS A 62 18.70 16.95 -10.46
N GLU A 63 19.41 17.44 -11.49
CA GLU A 63 20.17 18.68 -11.44
C GLU A 63 19.28 19.90 -11.19
N GLN A 64 18.11 19.96 -11.84
CA GLN A 64 17.13 21.04 -11.62
C GLN A 64 16.58 21.02 -10.19
N ALA A 65 16.26 19.83 -9.66
CA ALA A 65 15.77 19.68 -8.30
C ALA A 65 16.82 20.11 -7.27
N VAL A 66 18.09 19.70 -7.46
CA VAL A 66 19.21 20.11 -6.61
C VAL A 66 19.37 21.63 -6.62
N GLN A 67 19.34 22.26 -7.79
CA GLN A 67 19.45 23.73 -7.90
C GLN A 67 18.29 24.47 -7.22
N MET A 68 17.08 23.94 -7.28
CA MET A 68 15.91 24.53 -6.62
C MET A 68 16.05 24.46 -5.09
N VAL A 69 16.46 23.30 -4.56
CA VAL A 69 16.69 23.12 -3.12
C VAL A 69 17.84 24.02 -2.64
N SER A 70 18.95 24.09 -3.38
CA SER A 70 20.07 24.98 -3.04
C SER A 70 19.66 26.45 -3.05
N ARG A 71 18.86 26.89 -4.03
CA ARG A 71 18.33 28.26 -4.04
C ARG A 71 17.44 28.55 -2.86
N TRP A 72 16.49 27.66 -2.56
CA TRP A 72 15.61 27.81 -1.41
C TRP A 72 16.38 27.89 -0.09
N LEU A 73 17.37 27.01 0.11
CA LEU A 73 18.24 27.04 1.30
C LEU A 73 19.03 28.35 1.42
N ASN A 74 19.58 28.84 0.30
CA ASN A 74 20.31 30.10 0.28
C ASN A 74 19.41 31.30 0.59
N GLU A 75 18.20 31.35 0.03
CA GLU A 75 17.19 32.39 0.31
C GLU A 75 16.76 32.40 1.78
N GLN A 76 16.58 31.22 2.39
CA GLN A 76 16.29 31.11 3.82
C GLN A 76 17.47 31.54 4.71
N SER A 77 18.71 31.37 4.23
CA SER A 77 19.92 31.78 4.96
C SER A 77 20.26 33.27 4.81
N ALA A 78 19.90 33.90 3.68
CA ALA A 78 20.16 35.31 3.39
C ALA A 78 19.17 36.27 4.07
N GLY A 79 18.08 35.75 4.65
CA GLY A 79 17.09 36.50 5.43
C GLY A 79 17.37 36.60 6.93
N ARG A 80 18.61 36.37 7.38
CA ARG A 80 19.08 36.61 8.76
C ARG A 80 20.18 37.64 8.80
#